data_AF-A0A4Q3S0X8-F1
#
_entry.id   AF-A0A4Q3S0X8-F1
#
_cell.length_a   1.000
_cell.length_b   1.000
_cell.length_c   1.000
_cell.angle_alpha   90.00
_cell.angle_beta   90.00
_cell.angle_gamma   90.00
#
_symmetry.space_group_name_H-M   'P 1'
#
loop_
_entity.id
_entity.type
_entity.pdbx_description
1 polymer ?
#
loop_
_entity_poly.entity_id
_entity_poly.type
_entity_poly.pdbx_seq_one_letter_code
_entity_poly.pdbx_strand_id
1 'polypeptide(L)'
;PFCLDGDPIVLSKQGNFIGHHLLVPKEGVAIHINAYNFPVWGMLEKIAVNLLAGMPAVVKPATVTSFLTEAVVKEIIASKILPEGALQLLCGSAGDMLDHVTSQDVVTFTGSASTGLKLKSHPRILEESVPFNMEADSLNCIVLGDDVQPGQPEWEIFIKEVKKEMTVKAGQKCTAIRRIFVPENRLEEVSNSLKIELDKTLIGNPSNEKVRMGSLAGHGQREEVRGQVQKLLASSRIIYGSLDSVQVVDADAQLGAFISPILLINENPVNAYEPHNVEAFGPVSTLMPYKDLNEAIVLSKMGKGSLVSSIVTADRKIAADYVVNAASHHGRILVLNEECAKESTGHGSPLPMLVHGGPGRAGGGEEMGGLRGIKHYLQRTAIQGSPSMITAITNVYQQNAKGITGDIHPFRKFFEDLTIGDQLVTEKRMITSELIDQFADLSGDHFYAHIKETDFENTMFDQQVAHGYLIMSVAAGLFVDSYEKNPVLLNYGIDELRFTKPVYPGTHVYIRFTCKEKIAQETKEKSADIEYVKGMDIPKGIVKWMVEIFDDKDEITGVGTILTMVQMKNKI
;
A
#
# COMPACT_ATOMS: atom_id res chain seq x y z
N PRO A 1 16.00 12.86 -11.33
CA PRO A 1 15.32 12.70 -10.02
C PRO A 1 15.48 11.24 -9.58
N PHE A 2 15.63 10.96 -8.29
CA PHE A 2 15.74 9.59 -7.76
C PHE A 2 15.17 9.54 -6.35
N CYS A 3 14.90 8.35 -5.84
CA CYS A 3 14.69 8.12 -4.41
C CYS A 3 15.57 6.97 -3.92
N LEU A 4 15.79 6.91 -2.60
CA LEU A 4 16.57 5.85 -1.96
C LEU A 4 15.65 4.67 -1.62
N ASP A 5 16.19 3.45 -1.65
CA ASP A 5 15.45 2.23 -1.28
C ASP A 5 16.13 1.52 -0.10
N GLY A 6 15.53 1.63 1.07
CA GLY A 6 16.02 1.05 2.33
C GLY A 6 17.19 1.82 2.94
N ASP A 7 17.96 1.14 3.79
CA ASP A 7 19.12 1.70 4.49
C ASP A 7 20.44 1.39 3.76
N PRO A 8 21.50 2.18 3.99
CA PRO A 8 22.84 1.84 3.52
C PRO A 8 23.38 0.59 4.22
N ILE A 9 24.16 -0.20 3.49
CA ILE A 9 24.75 -1.46 3.94
C ILE A 9 26.25 -1.27 4.12
N VAL A 10 26.76 -1.50 5.33
CA VAL A 10 28.20 -1.48 5.59
C VAL A 10 28.86 -2.75 5.04
N LEU A 11 29.80 -2.58 4.11
CA LEU A 11 30.46 -3.69 3.41
C LEU A 11 31.93 -3.89 3.84
N SER A 12 32.41 -3.10 4.81
CA SER A 12 33.80 -3.11 5.28
C SER A 12 33.88 -2.97 6.79
N LYS A 13 34.92 -3.55 7.41
CA LYS A 13 35.12 -3.54 8.87
C LYS A 13 35.26 -2.12 9.43
N GLN A 14 35.95 -1.23 8.70
CA GLN A 14 36.18 0.16 9.09
C GLN A 14 35.07 1.11 8.63
N GLY A 15 34.03 0.61 7.95
CA GLY A 15 32.91 1.44 7.48
C GLY A 15 33.25 2.40 6.33
N ASN A 16 34.39 2.25 5.67
CA ASN A 16 34.85 3.15 4.59
C ASN A 16 34.41 2.70 3.18
N PHE A 17 33.74 1.56 3.07
CA PHE A 17 33.12 1.04 1.87
C PHE A 17 31.72 0.52 2.20
N ILE A 18 30.71 1.07 1.52
CA ILE A 18 29.29 0.80 1.75
C ILE A 18 28.57 0.55 0.42
N GLY A 19 27.40 -0.06 0.49
CA GLY A 19 26.44 -0.17 -0.62
C GLY A 19 25.12 0.50 -0.27
N HIS A 20 24.39 0.97 -1.28
CA HIS A 20 23.03 1.49 -1.11
C HIS A 20 22.23 1.29 -2.40
N HIS A 21 20.91 1.45 -2.35
CA HIS A 21 20.04 1.28 -3.51
C HIS A 21 19.38 2.60 -3.88
N LEU A 22 19.42 2.92 -5.17
CA LEU A 22 18.70 4.02 -5.79
C LEU A 22 17.54 3.46 -6.61
N LEU A 23 16.48 4.25 -6.71
CA LEU A 23 15.39 4.09 -7.65
C LEU A 23 15.36 5.31 -8.55
N VAL A 24 15.56 5.11 -9.85
CA VAL A 24 15.53 6.17 -10.86
C VAL A 24 14.36 5.94 -11.82
N PRO A 25 13.69 6.98 -12.35
CA PRO A 25 12.68 6.82 -13.39
C PRO A 25 13.22 6.04 -14.58
N LYS A 26 12.43 5.10 -15.10
CA LYS A 26 12.72 4.49 -16.41
C LYS A 26 12.56 5.53 -17.51
N GLU A 27 13.33 5.40 -18.58
CA GLU A 27 13.37 6.37 -19.69
C GLU A 27 12.43 5.99 -20.87
N GLY A 28 11.42 5.16 -20.62
CA GLY A 28 10.44 4.70 -21.60
C GLY A 28 9.03 5.24 -21.35
N VAL A 29 8.03 4.52 -21.87
CA VAL A 29 6.59 4.79 -21.69
C VAL A 29 5.89 3.67 -20.92
N ALA A 30 4.93 4.05 -20.08
CA ALA A 30 4.02 3.13 -19.40
C ALA A 30 2.78 2.89 -20.27
N ILE A 31 2.62 1.68 -20.80
CA ILE A 31 1.46 1.29 -21.62
C ILE A 31 0.42 0.60 -20.74
N HIS A 32 -0.75 1.21 -20.60
CA HIS A 32 -1.85 0.69 -19.79
C HIS A 32 -2.99 0.18 -20.68
N ILE A 33 -3.15 -1.14 -20.77
CA ILE A 33 -4.24 -1.79 -21.49
C ILE A 33 -5.33 -2.17 -20.47
N ASN A 34 -6.42 -1.40 -20.46
CA ASN A 34 -7.42 -1.45 -19.40
C ASN A 34 -8.69 -2.22 -19.77
N ALA A 35 -9.33 -2.81 -18.76
CA ALA A 35 -10.62 -3.47 -18.87
C ALA A 35 -11.79 -2.47 -18.96
N TYR A 36 -12.98 -2.99 -19.29
CA TYR A 36 -14.18 -2.16 -19.49
C TYR A 36 -14.88 -1.71 -18.19
N ASN A 37 -14.61 -2.40 -17.08
CA ASN A 37 -15.36 -2.27 -15.83
C ASN A 37 -15.19 -0.91 -15.14
N PHE A 38 -13.98 -0.34 -15.21
CA PHE A 38 -13.61 0.90 -14.55
C PHE A 38 -12.88 1.86 -15.50
N PRO A 39 -13.58 2.51 -16.44
CA PRO A 39 -12.95 3.36 -17.46
C PRO A 39 -12.22 4.59 -16.88
N VAL A 40 -12.64 5.08 -15.71
CA VAL A 40 -11.98 6.18 -14.99
C VAL A 40 -10.98 5.64 -13.98
N TRP A 41 -11.46 4.86 -13.00
CA TRP A 41 -10.62 4.37 -11.91
C TRP A 41 -9.43 3.54 -12.41
N GLY A 42 -9.63 2.59 -13.33
CA GLY A 42 -8.54 1.74 -13.83
C GLY A 42 -7.51 2.51 -14.67
N MET A 43 -7.88 3.67 -15.21
CA MET A 43 -6.89 4.60 -15.80
C MET A 43 -6.18 5.37 -14.69
N LEU A 44 -6.93 6.04 -13.81
CA LEU A 44 -6.38 6.96 -12.82
C LEU A 44 -5.49 6.28 -11.77
N GLU A 45 -5.85 5.08 -11.33
CA GLU A 45 -5.05 4.34 -10.35
C GLU A 45 -3.65 3.97 -10.89
N LYS A 46 -3.56 3.65 -12.18
CA LYS A 46 -2.29 3.37 -12.88
C LYS A 46 -1.53 4.65 -13.19
N ILE A 47 -2.19 5.65 -13.82
CA ILE A 47 -1.48 6.87 -14.24
C ILE A 47 -0.92 7.67 -13.06
N ALA A 48 -1.60 7.64 -11.91
CA ALA A 48 -1.13 8.34 -10.71
C ALA A 48 0.27 7.88 -10.29
N VAL A 49 0.55 6.57 -10.31
CA VAL A 49 1.82 6.03 -9.82
C VAL A 49 2.96 6.16 -10.83
N ASN A 50 2.74 6.01 -12.14
CA ASN A 50 3.82 6.24 -13.11
C ASN A 50 4.11 7.73 -13.31
N LEU A 51 3.12 8.62 -13.24
CA LEU A 51 3.35 10.06 -13.30
C LEU A 51 4.17 10.51 -12.08
N LEU A 52 3.85 9.99 -10.89
CA LEU A 52 4.64 10.23 -9.69
C LEU A 52 6.06 9.65 -9.79
N ALA A 53 6.23 8.52 -10.49
CA ALA A 53 7.54 7.96 -10.83
C ALA A 53 8.29 8.76 -11.90
N GLY A 54 7.66 9.73 -12.58
CA GLY A 54 8.25 10.53 -13.65
C GLY A 54 8.27 9.84 -15.02
N MET A 55 7.38 8.87 -15.27
CA MET A 55 7.29 8.14 -16.53
C MET A 55 5.99 8.52 -17.28
N PRO A 56 6.02 8.87 -18.58
CA PRO A 56 4.82 9.17 -19.37
C PRO A 56 3.97 7.91 -19.63
N ALA A 57 2.67 8.09 -19.93
CA ALA A 57 1.74 6.99 -20.16
C ALA A 57 1.02 7.02 -21.52
N VAL A 58 0.78 5.82 -22.06
CA VAL A 58 -0.15 5.54 -23.17
C VAL A 58 -1.28 4.67 -22.63
N VAL A 59 -2.50 5.21 -22.60
CA VAL A 59 -3.68 4.49 -22.12
C VAL A 59 -4.47 3.94 -23.29
N LYS A 60 -4.77 2.64 -23.25
CA LYS A 60 -5.68 1.95 -24.17
C LYS A 60 -6.86 1.40 -23.37
N PRO A 61 -8.02 2.08 -23.34
CA PRO A 61 -9.21 1.55 -22.69
C PRO A 61 -9.88 0.44 -23.50
N ALA A 62 -10.72 -0.36 -22.85
CA ALA A 62 -11.64 -1.26 -23.55
C ALA A 62 -12.65 -0.44 -24.36
N THR A 63 -12.89 -0.85 -25.61
CA THR A 63 -13.66 -0.06 -26.57
C THR A 63 -15.09 0.24 -26.10
N VAL A 64 -15.76 -0.75 -25.49
CA VAL A 64 -17.18 -0.67 -25.08
C VAL A 64 -17.48 0.46 -24.08
N THR A 65 -16.51 0.86 -23.24
CA THR A 65 -16.69 1.92 -22.24
C THR A 65 -15.67 3.06 -22.39
N SER A 66 -14.96 3.11 -23.52
CA SER A 66 -13.87 4.07 -23.78
C SER A 66 -14.29 5.54 -23.79
N PHE A 67 -15.58 5.83 -24.07
CA PHE A 67 -16.12 7.19 -24.09
C PHE A 67 -15.81 7.97 -22.80
N LEU A 68 -16.02 7.35 -21.63
CA LEU A 68 -15.81 8.04 -20.37
C LEU A 68 -14.31 8.24 -20.07
N THR A 69 -13.45 7.30 -20.47
CA THR A 69 -11.99 7.49 -20.40
C THR A 69 -11.56 8.67 -21.26
N GLU A 70 -12.05 8.76 -22.50
CA GLU A 70 -11.74 9.84 -23.43
C GLU A 70 -12.17 11.21 -22.89
N ALA A 71 -13.38 11.31 -22.34
CA ALA A 71 -13.87 12.53 -21.73
C ALA A 71 -12.96 13.03 -20.60
N VAL A 72 -12.53 12.14 -19.69
CA VAL A 72 -11.63 12.50 -18.58
C VAL A 72 -10.25 12.90 -19.08
N VAL A 73 -9.67 12.17 -20.04
CA VAL A 73 -8.35 12.52 -20.61
C VAL A 73 -8.38 13.89 -21.28
N LYS A 74 -9.46 14.23 -22.00
CA LYS A 74 -9.64 15.55 -22.62
C LYS A 74 -9.57 16.67 -21.59
N GLU A 75 -10.25 16.53 -20.45
CA GLU A 75 -10.21 17.51 -19.37
C GLU A 75 -8.82 17.63 -18.73
N ILE A 76 -8.13 16.51 -18.52
CA ILE A 76 -6.74 16.51 -18.02
C ILE A 76 -5.82 17.26 -18.97
N ILE A 77 -5.90 17.01 -20.29
CA ILE A 77 -5.07 17.71 -21.29
C ILE A 77 -5.46 19.21 -21.34
N ALA A 78 -6.74 19.53 -21.32
CA ALA A 78 -7.24 20.91 -21.36
C ALA A 78 -6.76 21.74 -20.16
N SER A 79 -6.54 21.11 -19.00
CA SER A 79 -6.03 21.76 -17.79
C SER A 79 -4.61 22.33 -17.94
N LYS A 80 -3.79 21.78 -18.86
CA LYS A 80 -2.36 22.12 -19.05
C LYS A 80 -1.50 21.97 -17.80
N ILE A 81 -1.95 21.20 -16.80
CA ILE A 81 -1.17 20.90 -15.60
C ILE A 81 -0.01 19.96 -15.93
N LEU A 82 -0.26 18.97 -16.80
CA LEU A 82 0.76 18.02 -17.24
C LEU A 82 1.54 18.54 -18.46
N PRO A 83 2.85 18.24 -18.56
CA PRO A 83 3.61 18.50 -19.78
C PRO A 83 3.03 17.79 -21.00
N GLU A 84 3.24 18.36 -22.19
CA GLU A 84 2.88 17.69 -23.45
C GLU A 84 3.57 16.31 -23.56
N GLY A 85 2.81 15.30 -23.98
CA GLY A 85 3.30 13.93 -24.13
C GLY A 85 3.27 13.08 -22.84
N ALA A 86 3.02 13.68 -21.66
CA ALA A 86 2.96 12.95 -20.39
C ALA A 86 1.79 11.95 -20.31
N LEU A 87 0.69 12.22 -21.00
CA LEU A 87 -0.47 11.33 -21.10
C LEU A 87 -0.99 11.29 -22.53
N GLN A 88 -1.15 10.08 -23.06
CA GLN A 88 -1.62 9.78 -24.40
C GLN A 88 -2.77 8.76 -24.33
N LEU A 89 -3.68 8.78 -25.30
CA LEU A 89 -4.85 7.91 -25.32
C LEU A 89 -5.05 7.29 -26.70
N LEU A 90 -5.27 5.97 -26.74
CA LEU A 90 -5.66 5.24 -27.94
C LEU A 90 -7.01 4.53 -27.74
N CYS A 91 -8.07 5.08 -28.32
CA CYS A 91 -9.38 4.44 -28.37
C CYS A 91 -9.53 3.60 -29.65
N GLY A 92 -9.58 2.26 -29.52
CA GLY A 92 -9.76 1.36 -30.66
C GLY A 92 -8.89 0.11 -30.57
N SER A 93 -8.41 -0.37 -31.73
CA SER A 93 -7.43 -1.44 -31.80
C SER A 93 -6.07 -0.94 -31.30
N ALA A 94 -5.31 -1.80 -30.63
CA ALA A 94 -3.92 -1.50 -30.26
C ALA A 94 -2.97 -1.48 -31.47
N GLY A 95 -3.38 -2.06 -32.61
CA GLY A 95 -2.54 -2.14 -33.81
C GLY A 95 -1.22 -2.88 -33.53
N ASP A 96 -0.14 -2.28 -33.98
CA ASP A 96 1.26 -2.70 -33.80
C ASP A 96 1.94 -2.05 -32.59
N MET A 97 1.18 -1.43 -31.66
CA MET A 97 1.75 -0.71 -30.51
C MET A 97 2.81 -1.53 -29.73
N LEU A 98 2.57 -2.84 -29.56
CA LEU A 98 3.51 -3.72 -28.84
C LEU A 98 4.72 -4.16 -29.68
N ASP A 99 4.74 -3.93 -30.98
CA ASP A 99 5.91 -4.18 -31.83
C ASP A 99 7.02 -3.14 -31.60
N HIS A 100 6.67 -1.97 -31.05
CA HIS A 100 7.57 -0.83 -30.87
C HIS A 100 8.11 -0.66 -29.45
N VAL A 101 7.75 -1.53 -28.52
CA VAL A 101 8.26 -1.46 -27.14
C VAL A 101 9.75 -1.77 -27.07
N THR A 102 10.38 -1.27 -26.01
CA THR A 102 11.80 -1.37 -25.69
C THR A 102 12.00 -1.78 -24.23
N SER A 103 13.22 -2.16 -23.86
CA SER A 103 13.58 -2.54 -22.48
C SER A 103 13.34 -1.48 -21.39
N GLN A 104 13.10 -0.21 -21.76
CA GLN A 104 12.77 0.86 -20.82
C GLN A 104 11.26 1.05 -20.61
N ASP A 105 10.40 0.42 -21.42
CA ASP A 105 8.96 0.54 -21.29
C ASP A 105 8.41 -0.37 -20.17
N VAL A 106 7.17 -0.12 -19.76
CA VAL A 106 6.42 -0.99 -18.84
C VAL A 106 5.04 -1.20 -19.42
N VAL A 107 4.59 -2.45 -19.52
CA VAL A 107 3.24 -2.78 -19.97
C VAL A 107 2.43 -3.29 -18.79
N THR A 108 1.26 -2.71 -18.57
CA THR A 108 0.29 -3.23 -17.60
C THR A 108 -1.02 -3.55 -18.29
N PHE A 109 -1.57 -4.72 -17.97
CA PHE A 109 -2.78 -5.24 -18.58
C PHE A 109 -3.80 -5.62 -17.50
N THR A 110 -5.04 -5.17 -17.68
CA THR A 110 -6.20 -5.68 -16.94
C THR A 110 -7.23 -6.22 -17.93
N GLY A 111 -7.64 -7.49 -17.78
CA GLY A 111 -8.65 -8.11 -18.63
C GLY A 111 -8.67 -9.63 -18.52
N SER A 112 -9.15 -10.33 -19.56
CA SER A 112 -9.23 -11.80 -19.49
C SER A 112 -7.85 -12.46 -19.47
N ALA A 113 -7.75 -13.60 -18.77
CA ALA A 113 -6.49 -14.34 -18.67
C ALA A 113 -5.95 -14.77 -20.04
N SER A 114 -6.84 -15.18 -20.94
CA SER A 114 -6.46 -15.60 -22.31
C SER A 114 -5.82 -14.47 -23.13
N THR A 115 -6.37 -13.25 -23.01
CA THR A 115 -5.83 -12.08 -23.70
C THR A 115 -4.51 -11.65 -23.06
N GLY A 116 -4.45 -11.61 -21.73
CA GLY A 116 -3.23 -11.26 -21.00
C GLY A 116 -2.07 -12.20 -21.33
N LEU A 117 -2.29 -13.52 -21.39
CA LEU A 117 -1.26 -14.49 -21.78
C LEU A 117 -0.77 -14.30 -23.22
N LYS A 118 -1.69 -13.99 -24.15
CA LYS A 118 -1.32 -13.68 -25.55
C LYS A 118 -0.44 -12.43 -25.62
N LEU A 119 -0.78 -11.37 -24.87
CA LEU A 119 0.01 -10.14 -24.85
C LEU A 119 1.35 -10.35 -24.14
N LYS A 120 1.38 -11.04 -23.00
CA LYS A 120 2.61 -11.36 -22.27
C LYS A 120 3.61 -12.19 -23.08
N SER A 121 3.10 -13.02 -23.99
CA SER A 121 3.93 -13.85 -24.89
C SER A 121 4.27 -13.16 -26.22
N HIS A 122 4.00 -11.86 -26.35
CA HIS A 122 4.33 -11.11 -27.55
C HIS A 122 5.85 -11.14 -27.82
N PRO A 123 6.30 -11.43 -29.06
CA PRO A 123 7.73 -11.63 -29.36
C PRO A 123 8.60 -10.46 -28.91
N ARG A 124 8.16 -9.21 -29.17
CA ARG A 124 8.89 -8.01 -28.79
C ARG A 124 9.03 -7.85 -27.26
N ILE A 125 7.98 -8.17 -26.50
CA ILE A 125 8.00 -8.11 -25.04
C ILE A 125 9.04 -9.10 -24.48
N LEU A 126 9.10 -10.29 -25.06
CA LEU A 126 10.08 -11.32 -24.69
C LEU A 126 11.51 -10.94 -25.08
N GLU A 127 11.70 -10.43 -26.30
CA GLU A 127 13.01 -10.02 -26.82
C GLU A 127 13.63 -8.88 -25.98
N GLU A 128 12.85 -7.84 -25.68
CA GLU A 128 13.29 -6.67 -24.93
C GLU A 128 13.20 -6.88 -23.40
N SER A 129 12.70 -8.03 -22.95
CA SER A 129 12.46 -8.34 -21.54
C SER A 129 11.63 -7.26 -20.82
N VAL A 130 10.60 -6.75 -21.50
CA VAL A 130 9.76 -5.65 -21.01
C VAL A 130 8.97 -6.12 -19.78
N PRO A 131 9.02 -5.40 -18.65
CA PRO A 131 8.14 -5.67 -17.51
C PRO A 131 6.67 -5.69 -17.94
N PHE A 132 6.00 -6.82 -17.69
CA PHE A 132 4.59 -7.02 -18.01
C PHE A 132 3.80 -7.36 -16.74
N ASN A 133 3.03 -6.39 -16.25
CA ASN A 133 2.09 -6.60 -15.15
C ASN A 133 0.75 -7.09 -15.69
N MET A 134 0.21 -8.16 -15.10
CA MET A 134 -1.05 -8.75 -15.52
C MET A 134 -1.99 -8.87 -14.32
N GLU A 135 -3.15 -8.22 -14.44
CA GLU A 135 -4.33 -8.45 -13.62
C GLU A 135 -5.37 -9.17 -14.50
N ALA A 136 -5.85 -10.33 -14.05
CA ALA A 136 -6.75 -11.17 -14.81
C ALA A 136 -7.95 -11.66 -13.98
N ASP A 137 -8.79 -12.46 -14.65
CA ASP A 137 -9.95 -13.16 -14.08
C ASP A 137 -9.65 -13.77 -12.69
N SER A 138 -10.58 -13.65 -11.76
CA SER A 138 -10.37 -14.03 -10.37
C SER A 138 -11.62 -14.60 -9.71
N LEU A 139 -11.51 -15.82 -9.18
CA LEU A 139 -12.58 -16.46 -8.42
C LEU A 139 -12.50 -16.10 -6.94
N ASN A 140 -12.74 -14.83 -6.62
CA ASN A 140 -12.70 -14.33 -5.24
C ASN A 140 -13.71 -15.06 -4.37
N CYS A 141 -13.39 -15.20 -3.08
CA CYS A 141 -14.24 -15.92 -2.14
C CYS A 141 -14.52 -15.16 -0.86
N ILE A 142 -15.62 -15.53 -0.20
CA ILE A 142 -15.91 -15.16 1.17
C ILE A 142 -16.19 -16.41 1.99
N VAL A 143 -15.70 -16.44 3.23
CA VAL A 143 -15.89 -17.54 4.18
C VAL A 143 -16.70 -17.02 5.36
N LEU A 144 -17.76 -17.73 5.75
CA LEU A 144 -18.43 -17.53 7.03
C LEU A 144 -17.72 -18.40 8.07
N GLY A 145 -17.25 -17.85 9.18
CA GLY A 145 -16.65 -18.62 10.27
C GLY A 145 -17.65 -19.59 10.91
N ASP A 146 -17.16 -20.70 11.48
CA ASP A 146 -18.01 -21.70 12.14
C ASP A 146 -18.52 -21.26 13.52
N ASP A 147 -17.91 -20.20 14.08
CA ASP A 147 -18.37 -19.49 15.27
C ASP A 147 -19.66 -18.68 15.01
N VAL A 148 -19.96 -18.37 13.75
CA VAL A 148 -21.04 -17.45 13.39
C VAL A 148 -22.40 -18.15 13.32
N GLN A 149 -23.37 -17.60 14.06
CA GLN A 149 -24.73 -18.11 14.19
C GLN A 149 -25.77 -17.11 13.70
N PRO A 150 -26.93 -17.56 13.19
CA PRO A 150 -28.07 -16.69 12.94
C PRO A 150 -28.41 -15.84 14.19
N GLY A 151 -28.60 -14.53 13.98
CA GLY A 151 -28.87 -13.57 15.05
C GLY A 151 -27.64 -12.87 15.63
N GLN A 152 -26.43 -13.33 15.31
CA GLN A 152 -25.21 -12.57 15.60
C GLN A 152 -24.98 -11.45 14.56
N PRO A 153 -24.30 -10.35 14.93
CA PRO A 153 -23.98 -9.28 13.99
C PRO A 153 -23.24 -9.76 12.73
N GLU A 154 -22.30 -10.69 12.90
CA GLU A 154 -21.45 -11.29 11.86
C GLU A 154 -22.30 -11.96 10.76
N TRP A 155 -23.41 -12.59 11.13
CA TRP A 155 -24.33 -13.22 10.16
C TRP A 155 -24.88 -12.18 9.18
N GLU A 156 -25.41 -11.07 9.71
CA GLU A 156 -25.97 -9.99 8.90
C GLU A 156 -24.90 -9.29 8.07
N ILE A 157 -23.69 -9.14 8.60
CA ILE A 157 -22.54 -8.59 7.88
C ILE A 157 -22.21 -9.47 6.68
N PHE A 158 -22.11 -10.79 6.87
CA PHE A 158 -21.83 -11.74 5.80
C PHE A 158 -22.89 -11.69 4.69
N ILE A 159 -24.16 -11.79 5.05
CA ILE A 159 -25.28 -11.79 4.08
C ILE A 159 -25.31 -10.49 3.26
N LYS A 160 -25.14 -9.34 3.92
CA LYS A 160 -25.13 -8.03 3.26
C LYS A 160 -23.92 -7.86 2.35
N GLU A 161 -22.74 -8.32 2.77
CA GLU A 161 -21.52 -8.20 1.97
C GLU A 161 -21.59 -9.07 0.72
N VAL A 162 -22.07 -10.31 0.82
CA VAL A 162 -22.32 -11.17 -0.35
C VAL A 162 -23.25 -10.50 -1.35
N LYS A 163 -24.43 -10.04 -0.89
CA LYS A 163 -25.41 -9.39 -1.76
C LYS A 163 -24.85 -8.10 -2.39
N LYS A 164 -24.16 -7.27 -1.61
CA LYS A 164 -23.52 -6.05 -2.11
C LYS A 164 -22.52 -6.38 -3.22
N GLU A 165 -21.63 -7.34 -3.02
CA GLU A 165 -20.60 -7.67 -4.01
C GLU A 165 -21.14 -8.36 -5.26
N MET A 166 -22.24 -9.10 -5.14
CA MET A 166 -22.97 -9.62 -6.31
C MET A 166 -23.62 -8.50 -7.14
N THR A 167 -24.10 -7.43 -6.50
CA THR A 167 -25.02 -6.48 -7.16
C THR A 167 -24.38 -5.14 -7.53
N VAL A 168 -23.35 -4.69 -6.82
CA VAL A 168 -22.61 -3.46 -7.17
C VAL A 168 -22.03 -3.60 -8.57
N LYS A 169 -22.37 -2.65 -9.45
CA LYS A 169 -22.03 -2.67 -10.88
C LYS A 169 -22.44 -3.97 -11.58
N ALA A 170 -23.55 -4.58 -11.17
CA ALA A 170 -24.00 -5.88 -11.67
C ALA A 170 -22.90 -6.96 -11.61
N GLY A 171 -22.11 -6.96 -10.53
CA GLY A 171 -21.02 -7.91 -10.31
C GLY A 171 -19.83 -7.77 -11.27
N GLN A 172 -19.78 -6.71 -12.09
CA GLN A 172 -18.69 -6.45 -13.03
C GLN A 172 -17.47 -5.80 -12.36
N LYS A 173 -17.03 -6.38 -11.24
CA LYS A 173 -15.78 -6.01 -10.55
C LYS A 173 -14.85 -7.21 -10.57
N CYS A 174 -13.57 -7.00 -10.85
CA CYS A 174 -12.54 -8.04 -10.75
C CYS A 174 -12.43 -8.61 -9.33
N THR A 175 -12.79 -7.79 -8.33
CA THR A 175 -12.86 -8.15 -6.91
C THR A 175 -14.26 -8.54 -6.44
N ALA A 176 -15.22 -8.90 -7.30
CA ALA A 176 -16.54 -9.34 -6.83
C ALA A 176 -16.48 -10.77 -6.27
N ILE A 177 -17.30 -11.08 -5.27
CA ILE A 177 -17.40 -12.42 -4.67
C ILE A 177 -17.98 -13.41 -5.69
N ARG A 178 -17.24 -14.47 -6.01
CA ARG A 178 -17.67 -15.54 -6.95
C ARG A 178 -18.01 -16.83 -6.21
N ARG A 179 -17.35 -17.08 -5.10
CA ARG A 179 -17.46 -18.31 -4.30
C ARG A 179 -17.79 -17.98 -2.86
N ILE A 180 -18.82 -18.62 -2.31
CA ILE A 180 -19.30 -18.36 -0.95
C ILE A 180 -19.15 -19.67 -0.18
N PHE A 181 -18.30 -19.68 0.83
CA PHE A 181 -18.02 -20.86 1.65
C PHE A 181 -18.67 -20.71 3.03
N VAL A 182 -19.43 -21.72 3.44
CA VAL A 182 -20.15 -21.72 4.72
C VAL A 182 -20.05 -23.08 5.40
N PRO A 183 -20.16 -23.16 6.73
CA PRO A 183 -20.26 -24.44 7.43
C PRO A 183 -21.40 -25.30 6.86
N GLU A 184 -21.19 -26.61 6.70
CA GLU A 184 -22.18 -27.52 6.13
C GLU A 184 -23.55 -27.48 6.86
N ASN A 185 -23.53 -27.29 8.18
CA ASN A 185 -24.72 -27.17 9.02
C ASN A 185 -25.40 -25.79 8.94
N ARG A 186 -24.86 -24.83 8.18
CA ARG A 186 -25.43 -23.49 7.94
C ARG A 186 -25.86 -23.27 6.49
N LEU A 187 -25.66 -24.25 5.61
CA LEU A 187 -25.89 -24.12 4.18
C LEU A 187 -27.32 -23.68 3.82
N GLU A 188 -28.33 -24.30 4.44
CA GLU A 188 -29.74 -23.99 4.18
C GLU A 188 -30.13 -22.60 4.70
N GLU A 189 -29.73 -22.28 5.93
CA GLU A 189 -30.01 -21.00 6.58
C GLU A 189 -29.41 -19.84 5.78
N VAL A 190 -28.13 -19.96 5.38
CA VAL A 190 -27.48 -18.95 4.53
C VAL A 190 -28.16 -18.84 3.17
N SER A 191 -28.48 -19.97 2.53
CA SER A 191 -29.19 -19.98 1.24
C SER A 191 -30.49 -19.19 1.33
N ASN A 192 -31.29 -19.40 2.38
CA ASN A 192 -32.56 -18.71 2.56
C ASN A 192 -32.37 -17.21 2.85
N SER A 193 -31.43 -16.85 3.72
CA SER A 193 -31.10 -15.44 4.01
C SER A 193 -30.62 -14.69 2.77
N LEU A 194 -29.77 -15.31 1.95
CA LEU A 194 -29.27 -14.69 0.71
C LEU A 194 -30.39 -14.46 -0.31
N LYS A 195 -31.31 -15.41 -0.50
CA LYS A 195 -32.47 -15.23 -1.40
C LYS A 195 -33.32 -14.02 -0.99
N ILE A 196 -33.64 -13.93 0.30
CA ILE A 196 -34.43 -12.83 0.86
C ILE A 196 -33.70 -11.49 0.68
N GLU A 197 -32.38 -11.46 0.89
CA GLU A 197 -31.61 -10.22 0.76
C GLU A 197 -31.41 -9.81 -0.71
N LEU A 198 -31.27 -10.77 -1.62
CA LEU A 198 -31.17 -10.52 -3.07
C LEU A 198 -32.49 -9.99 -3.66
N ASP A 199 -33.65 -10.48 -3.20
CA ASP A 199 -34.98 -10.01 -3.63
C ASP A 199 -35.22 -8.51 -3.39
N LYS A 200 -34.46 -7.90 -2.47
CA LYS A 200 -34.52 -6.45 -2.23
C LYS A 200 -33.86 -5.63 -3.33
N THR A 201 -33.23 -6.25 -4.33
CA THR A 201 -32.46 -5.56 -5.37
C THR A 201 -33.31 -5.26 -6.60
N LEU A 202 -33.85 -4.05 -6.68
CA LEU A 202 -34.56 -3.60 -7.88
C LEU A 202 -33.58 -3.35 -9.04
N ILE A 203 -33.88 -3.94 -10.18
CA ILE A 203 -33.07 -3.89 -11.41
C ILE A 203 -33.77 -2.96 -12.40
N GLY A 204 -33.03 -2.14 -13.14
CA GLY A 204 -33.65 -1.33 -14.20
C GLY A 204 -32.86 -0.11 -14.60
N ASN A 205 -33.56 0.90 -15.07
CA ASN A 205 -32.96 2.15 -15.51
C ASN A 205 -32.32 2.91 -14.33
N PRO A 206 -31.01 3.21 -14.37
CA PRO A 206 -30.31 3.89 -13.28
C PRO A 206 -30.82 5.32 -13.01
N SER A 207 -31.58 5.93 -13.92
CA SER A 207 -32.24 7.23 -13.67
C SER A 207 -33.42 7.14 -12.71
N ASN A 208 -33.93 5.93 -12.42
CA ASN A 208 -34.95 5.74 -11.39
C ASN A 208 -34.30 5.54 -10.02
N GLU A 209 -34.63 6.43 -9.06
CA GLU A 209 -34.05 6.44 -7.70
C GLU A 209 -34.31 5.17 -6.87
N LYS A 210 -35.28 4.33 -7.24
CA LYS A 210 -35.56 3.05 -6.57
C LYS A 210 -34.68 1.91 -7.08
N VAL A 211 -34.12 2.03 -8.28
CA VAL A 211 -33.22 1.02 -8.85
C VAL A 211 -31.94 0.94 -8.02
N ARG A 212 -31.48 -0.29 -7.78
CA ARG A 212 -30.26 -0.60 -7.00
C ARG A 212 -29.21 -1.33 -7.84
N MET A 213 -29.61 -1.93 -8.97
CA MET A 213 -28.70 -2.57 -9.92
C MET A 213 -29.05 -2.18 -11.36
N GLY A 214 -28.06 -1.72 -12.13
CA GLY A 214 -28.21 -1.38 -13.54
C GLY A 214 -27.98 -2.58 -14.48
N SER A 215 -27.67 -2.30 -15.74
CA SER A 215 -27.31 -3.32 -16.73
C SER A 215 -25.83 -3.70 -16.65
N LEU A 216 -25.49 -4.79 -17.35
CA LEU A 216 -24.11 -5.03 -17.76
C LEU A 216 -23.65 -3.98 -18.78
N ALA A 217 -22.33 -3.91 -19.00
CA ALA A 217 -21.70 -2.97 -19.93
C ALA A 217 -22.18 -3.06 -21.38
N GLY A 218 -22.67 -4.23 -21.82
CA GLY A 218 -23.19 -4.42 -23.18
C GLY A 218 -23.73 -5.83 -23.41
N HIS A 219 -24.41 -6.03 -24.55
CA HIS A 219 -25.00 -7.33 -24.91
C HIS A 219 -23.95 -8.45 -25.02
N GLY A 220 -22.76 -8.15 -25.55
CA GLY A 220 -21.67 -9.12 -25.62
C GLY A 220 -21.29 -9.66 -24.24
N GLN A 221 -21.18 -8.79 -23.24
CA GLN A 221 -20.92 -9.18 -21.85
C GLN A 221 -22.09 -9.99 -21.26
N ARG A 222 -23.35 -9.66 -21.59
CA ARG A 222 -24.51 -10.44 -21.15
C ARG A 222 -24.47 -11.87 -21.68
N GLU A 223 -24.22 -12.04 -22.98
CA GLU A 223 -24.14 -13.38 -23.58
C GLU A 223 -22.95 -14.19 -23.05
N GLU A 224 -21.81 -13.53 -22.80
CA GLU A 224 -20.66 -14.15 -22.13
C GLU A 224 -21.04 -14.67 -20.73
N VAL A 225 -21.67 -13.82 -19.90
CA VAL A 225 -22.13 -14.22 -18.56
C VAL A 225 -23.08 -15.40 -18.64
N ARG A 226 -24.07 -15.39 -19.55
CA ARG A 226 -25.00 -16.51 -19.75
C ARG A 226 -24.25 -17.80 -20.12
N GLY A 227 -23.28 -17.72 -21.03
CA GLY A 227 -22.46 -18.86 -21.43
C GLY A 227 -21.63 -19.43 -20.28
N GLN A 228 -21.10 -18.58 -19.41
CA GLN A 228 -20.33 -19.01 -18.23
C GLN A 228 -21.23 -19.65 -17.17
N VAL A 229 -22.43 -19.12 -16.93
CA VAL A 229 -23.42 -19.76 -16.05
C VAL A 229 -23.82 -21.14 -16.58
N GLN A 230 -24.01 -21.28 -17.89
CA GLN A 230 -24.33 -22.58 -18.49
C GLN A 230 -23.25 -23.63 -18.24
N LYS A 231 -21.97 -23.24 -18.20
CA LYS A 231 -20.87 -24.13 -17.81
C LYS A 231 -20.93 -24.48 -16.31
N LEU A 232 -21.19 -23.49 -15.44
CA LEU A 232 -21.31 -23.71 -14.00
C LEU A 232 -22.43 -24.70 -13.65
N LEU A 233 -23.50 -24.74 -14.44
CA LEU A 233 -24.61 -25.68 -14.29
C LEU A 233 -24.22 -27.16 -14.48
N ALA A 234 -23.02 -27.47 -14.99
CA ALA A 234 -22.56 -28.86 -15.12
C ALA A 234 -22.37 -29.56 -13.77
N SER A 235 -22.07 -28.81 -12.70
CA SER A 235 -21.90 -29.35 -11.34
C SER A 235 -22.65 -28.57 -10.27
N SER A 236 -23.41 -27.54 -10.65
CA SER A 236 -24.14 -26.66 -9.73
C SER A 236 -25.59 -26.48 -10.20
N ARG A 237 -26.47 -26.02 -9.31
CA ARG A 237 -27.85 -25.68 -9.66
C ARG A 237 -28.18 -24.26 -9.22
N ILE A 238 -29.02 -23.57 -10.00
CA ILE A 238 -29.53 -22.25 -9.64
C ILE A 238 -30.51 -22.39 -8.48
N ILE A 239 -30.32 -21.58 -7.43
CA ILE A 239 -31.23 -21.48 -6.28
C ILE A 239 -31.91 -20.11 -6.17
N TYR A 240 -31.44 -19.13 -6.95
CA TYR A 240 -32.02 -17.80 -7.05
C TYR A 240 -31.75 -17.20 -8.43
N GLY A 241 -32.72 -16.45 -8.95
CA GLY A 241 -32.63 -15.75 -10.23
C GLY A 241 -32.97 -16.62 -11.43
N SER A 242 -32.80 -16.05 -12.61
CA SER A 242 -33.15 -16.67 -13.90
C SER A 242 -32.16 -16.26 -14.98
N LEU A 243 -31.80 -17.20 -15.85
CA LEU A 243 -31.08 -16.88 -17.08
C LEU A 243 -32.01 -16.29 -18.13
N ASP A 244 -33.26 -16.73 -18.21
CA ASP A 244 -34.11 -16.46 -19.38
C ASP A 244 -34.96 -15.20 -19.24
N SER A 245 -35.10 -14.69 -18.03
CA SER A 245 -35.93 -13.53 -17.75
C SER A 245 -35.33 -12.67 -16.64
N VAL A 246 -35.51 -11.36 -16.80
CA VAL A 246 -35.20 -10.37 -15.77
C VAL A 246 -36.33 -9.36 -15.74
N GLN A 247 -36.88 -9.13 -14.55
CA GLN A 247 -37.84 -8.05 -14.34
C GLN A 247 -37.05 -6.75 -14.16
N VAL A 248 -37.45 -5.71 -14.90
CA VAL A 248 -36.78 -4.42 -14.88
C VAL A 248 -37.78 -3.30 -14.64
N VAL A 249 -37.33 -2.27 -13.94
CA VAL A 249 -38.08 -1.04 -13.67
C VAL A 249 -37.67 0.04 -14.65
N ASP A 250 -38.66 0.68 -15.29
CA ASP A 250 -38.49 1.79 -16.24
C ASP A 250 -37.48 1.53 -17.37
N ALA A 251 -37.37 0.27 -17.79
CA ALA A 251 -36.49 -0.19 -18.85
C ALA A 251 -37.13 -1.33 -19.64
N ASP A 252 -36.53 -1.69 -20.77
CA ASP A 252 -36.89 -2.87 -21.54
C ASP A 252 -35.82 -3.96 -21.32
N ALA A 253 -36.25 -5.13 -20.85
CA ALA A 253 -35.36 -6.23 -20.49
C ALA A 253 -34.60 -6.82 -21.70
N GLN A 254 -35.16 -6.70 -22.92
CA GLN A 254 -34.57 -7.22 -24.14
C GLN A 254 -33.62 -6.20 -24.78
N LEU A 255 -34.01 -4.92 -24.82
CA LEU A 255 -33.19 -3.84 -25.38
C LEU A 255 -31.98 -3.50 -24.49
N GLY A 256 -32.07 -3.69 -23.17
CA GLY A 256 -30.95 -3.49 -22.26
C GLY A 256 -30.14 -4.77 -22.01
N ALA A 257 -28.86 -4.62 -21.66
CA ALA A 257 -27.99 -5.72 -21.24
C ALA A 257 -28.24 -6.12 -19.76
N PHE A 258 -29.51 -6.24 -19.35
CA PHE A 258 -29.88 -6.61 -17.98
C PHE A 258 -29.75 -8.12 -17.76
N ILE A 259 -29.47 -8.51 -16.52
CA ILE A 259 -29.48 -9.90 -16.06
C ILE A 259 -29.90 -9.94 -14.59
N SER A 260 -30.61 -11.00 -14.20
CA SER A 260 -30.93 -11.26 -12.79
C SER A 260 -29.67 -11.62 -12.01
N PRO A 261 -29.54 -11.29 -10.71
CA PRO A 261 -28.56 -11.92 -9.84
C PRO A 261 -28.80 -13.43 -9.81
N ILE A 262 -27.74 -14.22 -10.03
CA ILE A 262 -27.84 -15.68 -10.09
C ILE A 262 -27.01 -16.24 -8.93
N LEU A 263 -27.71 -16.85 -7.97
CA LEU A 263 -27.07 -17.62 -6.90
C LEU A 263 -27.15 -19.10 -7.28
N LEU A 264 -25.99 -19.74 -7.42
CA LEU A 264 -25.87 -21.18 -7.58
C LEU A 264 -25.54 -21.84 -6.24
N ILE A 265 -25.76 -23.14 -6.16
CA ILE A 265 -25.28 -23.98 -5.07
C ILE A 265 -24.55 -25.21 -5.64
N ASN A 266 -23.44 -25.57 -4.99
CA ASN A 266 -22.71 -26.81 -5.22
C ASN A 266 -22.51 -27.51 -3.87
N GLU A 267 -23.07 -28.71 -3.74
CA GLU A 267 -23.10 -29.47 -2.47
C GLU A 267 -21.85 -30.35 -2.27
N ASN A 268 -20.98 -30.47 -3.28
CA ASN A 268 -19.74 -31.27 -3.22
C ASN A 268 -18.54 -30.51 -3.83
N PRO A 269 -18.16 -29.36 -3.25
CA PRO A 269 -17.25 -28.41 -3.89
C PRO A 269 -15.83 -28.95 -4.06
N VAL A 270 -15.35 -29.78 -3.13
CA VAL A 270 -14.00 -30.38 -3.18
C VAL A 270 -13.78 -31.22 -4.44
N ASN A 271 -14.84 -31.85 -4.96
CA ASN A 271 -14.77 -32.70 -6.15
C ASN A 271 -15.29 -32.00 -7.42
N ALA A 272 -15.74 -30.75 -7.32
CA ALA A 272 -16.29 -30.01 -8.45
C ALA A 272 -15.19 -29.28 -9.21
N TYR A 273 -15.26 -29.27 -10.54
CA TYR A 273 -14.31 -28.55 -11.36
C TYR A 273 -14.76 -27.11 -11.62
N GLU A 274 -16.02 -26.94 -12.01
CA GLU A 274 -16.53 -25.71 -12.62
C GLU A 274 -16.51 -24.49 -11.69
N PRO A 275 -17.01 -24.55 -10.43
CA PRO A 275 -17.00 -23.41 -9.52
C PRO A 275 -15.59 -22.89 -9.20
N HIS A 276 -14.58 -23.73 -9.38
CA HIS A 276 -13.18 -23.41 -9.15
C HIS A 276 -12.42 -23.07 -10.44
N ASN A 277 -13.04 -23.13 -11.62
CA ASN A 277 -12.38 -22.91 -12.90
C ASN A 277 -13.11 -21.94 -13.84
N VAL A 278 -14.42 -21.76 -13.70
CA VAL A 278 -15.24 -20.90 -14.56
C VAL A 278 -15.66 -19.65 -13.81
N GLU A 279 -15.31 -18.47 -14.34
CA GLU A 279 -15.82 -17.19 -13.85
C GLU A 279 -16.94 -16.68 -14.77
N ALA A 280 -18.08 -16.34 -14.17
CA ALA A 280 -19.11 -15.54 -14.82
C ALA A 280 -18.98 -14.08 -14.34
N PHE A 281 -18.50 -13.19 -15.21
CA PHE A 281 -18.20 -11.79 -14.87
C PHE A 281 -19.47 -10.92 -14.85
N GLY A 282 -20.38 -11.25 -13.95
CA GLY A 282 -21.67 -10.60 -13.75
C GLY A 282 -22.17 -10.82 -12.31
N PRO A 283 -23.47 -10.65 -12.04
CA PRO A 283 -24.01 -10.79 -10.69
C PRO A 283 -24.24 -12.27 -10.34
N VAL A 284 -23.17 -13.07 -10.38
CA VAL A 284 -23.20 -14.53 -10.25
C VAL A 284 -22.23 -15.00 -9.17
N SER A 285 -22.71 -15.84 -8.26
CA SER A 285 -21.90 -16.49 -7.22
C SER A 285 -22.39 -17.91 -6.94
N THR A 286 -21.49 -18.78 -6.45
CA THR A 286 -21.83 -20.16 -6.06
C THR A 286 -21.63 -20.35 -4.55
N LEU A 287 -22.68 -20.80 -3.86
CA LEU A 287 -22.69 -21.19 -2.45
C LEU A 287 -22.24 -22.64 -2.28
N MET A 288 -21.31 -22.87 -1.36
CA MET A 288 -20.59 -24.13 -1.19
C MET A 288 -20.35 -24.43 0.30
N PRO A 289 -20.68 -25.64 0.79
CA PRO A 289 -20.41 -26.02 2.17
C PRO A 289 -18.94 -26.37 2.41
N TYR A 290 -18.49 -26.27 3.66
CA TYR A 290 -17.24 -26.83 4.17
C TYR A 290 -17.48 -27.48 5.55
N LYS A 291 -16.63 -28.44 5.93
CA LYS A 291 -16.72 -29.19 7.20
C LYS A 291 -16.00 -28.51 8.36
N ASP A 292 -14.80 -28.02 8.10
CA ASP A 292 -13.97 -27.32 9.07
C ASP A 292 -13.13 -26.21 8.39
N LEU A 293 -12.45 -25.41 9.21
CA LEU A 293 -11.63 -24.29 8.74
C LEU A 293 -10.53 -24.73 7.75
N ASN A 294 -9.97 -25.94 7.91
CA ASN A 294 -8.94 -26.44 7.00
C ASN A 294 -9.53 -26.71 5.61
N GLU A 295 -10.71 -27.30 5.52
CA GLU A 295 -11.41 -27.49 4.25
C GLU A 295 -11.78 -26.14 3.61
N ALA A 296 -12.21 -25.14 4.40
CA ALA A 296 -12.45 -23.79 3.91
C ALA A 296 -11.18 -23.14 3.30
N ILE A 297 -10.02 -23.33 3.94
CA ILE A 297 -8.72 -22.87 3.43
C ILE A 297 -8.33 -23.61 2.14
N VAL A 298 -8.55 -24.92 2.06
CA VAL A 298 -8.30 -25.70 0.84
C VAL A 298 -9.18 -25.19 -0.30
N LEU A 299 -10.48 -25.06 -0.04
CA LEU A 299 -11.46 -24.57 -0.99
C LEU A 299 -11.12 -23.14 -1.47
N SER A 300 -10.72 -22.23 -0.58
CA SER A 300 -10.35 -20.86 -0.97
C SER A 300 -9.18 -20.86 -1.97
N LYS A 301 -8.20 -21.74 -1.79
CA LYS A 301 -7.04 -21.91 -2.69
C LYS A 301 -7.37 -22.57 -4.02
N MET A 302 -8.43 -23.38 -4.11
CA MET A 302 -8.82 -24.06 -5.36
C MET A 302 -9.18 -23.10 -6.51
N GLY A 303 -9.37 -21.81 -6.23
CA GLY A 303 -9.43 -20.76 -7.27
C GLY A 303 -8.13 -20.59 -8.08
N LYS A 304 -7.01 -21.20 -7.64
CA LYS A 304 -5.68 -21.14 -8.27
C LYS A 304 -5.07 -19.74 -8.24
N GLY A 305 -5.27 -19.03 -7.13
CA GLY A 305 -4.85 -17.65 -6.95
C GLY A 305 -5.95 -16.65 -7.32
N SER A 306 -6.29 -15.77 -6.38
CA SER A 306 -7.36 -14.78 -6.50
C SER A 306 -6.87 -13.40 -6.08
N LEU A 307 -7.54 -12.35 -6.54
CA LEU A 307 -7.27 -10.97 -6.12
C LEU A 307 -7.61 -10.77 -4.64
N VAL A 308 -8.77 -11.25 -4.20
CA VAL A 308 -9.23 -11.04 -2.82
C VAL A 308 -9.98 -12.25 -2.25
N SER A 309 -9.84 -12.44 -0.94
CA SER A 309 -10.76 -13.23 -0.13
C SER A 309 -11.30 -12.39 1.03
N SER A 310 -12.46 -12.76 1.56
CA SER A 310 -12.92 -12.32 2.87
C SER A 310 -13.17 -13.49 3.82
N ILE A 311 -13.12 -13.23 5.12
CA ILE A 311 -13.68 -14.08 6.18
C ILE A 311 -14.50 -13.23 7.14
N VAL A 312 -15.67 -13.73 7.54
CA VAL A 312 -16.54 -13.09 8.53
C VAL A 312 -16.57 -13.96 9.78
N THR A 313 -16.02 -13.49 10.89
CA THR A 313 -15.87 -14.23 12.15
C THR A 313 -15.64 -13.26 13.30
N ALA A 314 -16.10 -13.60 14.50
CA ALA A 314 -15.78 -12.87 15.73
C ALA A 314 -14.56 -13.47 16.45
N ASP A 315 -14.18 -14.71 16.11
CA ASP A 315 -13.06 -15.41 16.72
C ASP A 315 -11.71 -15.02 16.10
N ARG A 316 -10.83 -14.47 16.96
CA ARG A 316 -9.50 -13.99 16.56
C ARG A 316 -8.57 -15.11 16.09
N LYS A 317 -8.71 -16.32 16.63
CA LYS A 317 -7.91 -17.49 16.24
C LYS A 317 -8.35 -17.99 14.87
N ILE A 318 -9.66 -18.10 14.62
CA ILE A 318 -10.19 -18.43 13.28
C ILE A 318 -9.68 -17.43 12.24
N ALA A 319 -9.77 -16.13 12.54
CA ALA A 319 -9.26 -15.09 11.65
C ALA A 319 -7.77 -15.23 11.37
N ALA A 320 -6.94 -15.39 12.41
CA ALA A 320 -5.49 -15.54 12.28
C ALA A 320 -5.13 -16.80 11.47
N ASP A 321 -5.73 -17.94 11.81
CA ASP A 321 -5.47 -19.23 11.16
C ASP A 321 -5.90 -19.18 9.68
N TYR A 322 -7.06 -18.62 9.36
CA TYR A 322 -7.49 -18.44 7.96
C TYR A 322 -6.53 -17.54 7.18
N VAL A 323 -6.23 -16.34 7.70
CA VAL A 323 -5.42 -15.34 7.01
C VAL A 323 -4.04 -15.89 6.69
N VAL A 324 -3.34 -16.43 7.69
CA VAL A 324 -1.97 -16.94 7.52
C VAL A 324 -1.95 -18.10 6.51
N ASN A 325 -2.90 -19.01 6.61
CA ASN A 325 -2.88 -20.21 5.78
C ASN A 325 -3.46 -19.98 4.38
N ALA A 326 -4.30 -18.97 4.14
CA ALA A 326 -4.89 -18.67 2.83
C ALA A 326 -4.13 -17.59 2.03
N ALA A 327 -3.33 -16.74 2.68
CA ALA A 327 -2.71 -15.56 2.06
C ALA A 327 -1.81 -15.87 0.85
N SER A 328 -1.17 -17.04 0.80
CA SER A 328 -0.33 -17.44 -0.35
C SER A 328 -1.08 -17.51 -1.69
N HIS A 329 -2.42 -17.49 -1.68
CA HIS A 329 -3.27 -17.55 -2.86
C HIS A 329 -4.14 -16.30 -3.04
N HIS A 330 -3.98 -15.26 -2.22
CA HIS A 330 -4.82 -14.06 -2.25
C HIS A 330 -3.97 -12.80 -2.08
N GLY A 331 -4.06 -11.84 -3.01
CA GLY A 331 -3.31 -10.58 -2.85
C GLY A 331 -3.88 -9.68 -1.74
N ARG A 332 -5.15 -9.87 -1.38
CA ARG A 332 -5.79 -9.22 -0.23
C ARG A 332 -6.72 -10.17 0.51
N ILE A 333 -6.69 -10.13 1.84
CA ILE A 333 -7.70 -10.78 2.69
C ILE A 333 -8.35 -9.73 3.56
N LEU A 334 -9.69 -9.67 3.55
CA LEU A 334 -10.48 -8.81 4.41
C LEU A 334 -11.13 -9.66 5.52
N VAL A 335 -10.78 -9.36 6.78
CA VAL A 335 -11.45 -9.94 7.96
C VAL A 335 -12.56 -8.98 8.38
N LEU A 336 -13.79 -9.47 8.50
CA LEU A 336 -14.96 -8.68 8.89
C LEU A 336 -15.56 -9.20 10.19
N ASN A 337 -15.90 -8.27 11.08
CA ASN A 337 -16.65 -8.50 12.31
C ASN A 337 -17.48 -7.25 12.65
N GLU A 338 -18.24 -7.29 13.74
CA GLU A 338 -19.03 -6.13 14.20
C GLU A 338 -18.20 -4.85 14.38
N GLU A 339 -16.99 -4.96 14.93
CA GLU A 339 -16.15 -3.83 15.30
C GLU A 339 -15.77 -2.96 14.10
N CYS A 340 -15.40 -3.58 12.97
CA CYS A 340 -14.94 -2.84 11.79
C CYS A 340 -16.01 -2.62 10.72
N ALA A 341 -17.13 -3.36 10.74
CA ALA A 341 -18.08 -3.38 9.61
C ALA A 341 -18.68 -2.01 9.27
N LYS A 342 -18.84 -1.11 10.24
CA LYS A 342 -19.43 0.23 10.03
C LYS A 342 -18.54 1.16 9.21
N GLU A 343 -17.22 1.00 9.31
CA GLU A 343 -16.21 1.83 8.64
C GLU A 343 -15.48 1.07 7.52
N SER A 344 -15.79 -0.21 7.36
CA SER A 344 -15.19 -1.05 6.32
C SER A 344 -15.47 -0.50 4.93
N THR A 345 -14.41 -0.44 4.12
CA THR A 345 -14.48 -0.05 2.71
C THR A 345 -15.08 -1.16 1.82
N GLY A 346 -15.22 -2.37 2.37
CA GLY A 346 -15.82 -3.54 1.72
C GLY A 346 -14.81 -4.39 0.94
N HIS A 347 -15.25 -5.60 0.59
CA HIS A 347 -14.50 -6.61 -0.15
C HIS A 347 -14.06 -6.08 -1.52
N GLY A 348 -14.98 -5.47 -2.28
CA GLY A 348 -14.72 -5.10 -3.66
C GLY A 348 -14.29 -3.66 -3.91
N SER A 349 -13.60 -3.04 -2.95
CA SER A 349 -13.04 -1.68 -3.05
C SER A 349 -11.52 -1.72 -2.84
N PRO A 350 -10.71 -1.80 -3.92
CA PRO A 350 -9.26 -1.69 -3.80
C PRO A 350 -8.85 -0.30 -3.27
N LEU A 351 -7.94 -0.26 -2.29
CA LEU A 351 -7.48 0.99 -1.66
C LEU A 351 -6.08 1.35 -2.15
N PRO A 352 -5.80 2.63 -2.50
CA PRO A 352 -4.53 3.04 -3.12
C PRO A 352 -3.29 2.71 -2.29
N MET A 353 -3.45 2.61 -0.97
CA MET A 353 -2.37 2.27 -0.03
C MET A 353 -2.16 0.77 0.16
N LEU A 354 -3.08 -0.08 -0.32
CA LEU A 354 -3.02 -1.54 -0.21
C LEU A 354 -2.75 -2.15 -1.58
N VAL A 355 -2.09 -3.31 -1.61
CA VAL A 355 -1.82 -4.03 -2.86
C VAL A 355 -3.12 -4.48 -3.49
N HIS A 356 -3.26 -4.24 -4.80
CA HIS A 356 -4.31 -4.79 -5.64
C HIS A 356 -3.65 -5.69 -6.69
N GLY A 357 -3.95 -6.99 -6.65
CA GLY A 357 -3.22 -7.99 -7.41
C GLY A 357 -3.42 -9.36 -6.81
N GLY A 358 -2.79 -10.39 -7.37
CA GLY A 358 -2.91 -11.74 -6.84
C GLY A 358 -2.13 -12.77 -7.65
N PRO A 359 -1.73 -13.90 -7.03
CA PRO A 359 -0.95 -14.93 -7.69
C PRO A 359 -1.76 -15.72 -8.71
N GLY A 360 -1.07 -16.53 -9.53
CA GLY A 360 -1.70 -17.55 -10.36
C GLY A 360 -2.71 -16.98 -11.36
N ARG A 361 -3.97 -17.42 -11.27
CA ARG A 361 -5.05 -17.03 -12.20
C ARG A 361 -5.28 -15.53 -12.24
N ALA A 362 -5.20 -14.86 -11.10
CA ALA A 362 -5.35 -13.41 -10.99
C ALA A 362 -4.24 -12.62 -11.72
N GLY A 363 -3.20 -13.30 -12.20
CA GLY A 363 -2.24 -12.80 -13.19
C GLY A 363 -0.80 -12.71 -12.68
N GLY A 364 -0.60 -12.78 -11.35
CA GLY A 364 0.70 -12.70 -10.68
C GLY A 364 1.24 -11.29 -10.52
N GLY A 365 0.50 -10.28 -10.99
CA GLY A 365 0.86 -8.88 -10.87
C GLY A 365 0.47 -8.24 -9.55
N GLU A 366 1.06 -7.07 -9.28
CA GLU A 366 0.72 -6.16 -8.19
C GLU A 366 0.54 -4.74 -8.73
N GLU A 367 -0.48 -4.05 -8.25
CA GLU A 367 -0.81 -2.65 -8.53
C GLU A 367 -1.10 -1.94 -7.20
N MET A 368 -1.15 -0.60 -7.23
CA MET A 368 -1.42 0.22 -6.04
C MET A 368 -0.38 -0.01 -4.91
N GLY A 369 -0.79 -0.28 -3.67
CA GLY A 369 0.16 -0.60 -2.58
C GLY A 369 1.01 0.59 -2.10
N GLY A 370 0.54 1.83 -2.33
CA GLY A 370 1.25 3.06 -1.99
C GLY A 370 2.57 3.17 -2.76
N LEU A 371 3.68 3.29 -2.02
CA LEU A 371 5.02 3.36 -2.64
C LEU A 371 5.39 2.10 -3.42
N ARG A 372 4.76 0.95 -3.18
CA ARG A 372 5.05 -0.30 -3.91
C ARG A 372 4.74 -0.16 -5.39
N GLY A 373 3.57 0.37 -5.74
CA GLY A 373 3.13 0.54 -7.13
C GLY A 373 4.02 1.48 -7.94
N ILE A 374 4.57 2.51 -7.30
CA ILE A 374 5.52 3.45 -7.93
C ILE A 374 6.80 2.73 -8.36
N LYS A 375 7.29 1.77 -7.55
CA LYS A 375 8.56 1.07 -7.80
C LYS A 375 8.57 0.25 -9.09
N HIS A 376 7.42 -0.12 -9.65
CA HIS A 376 7.35 -0.82 -10.95
C HIS A 376 7.84 0.03 -12.12
N TYR A 377 7.75 1.36 -11.99
CA TYR A 377 8.13 2.34 -13.01
C TYR A 377 9.52 2.94 -12.77
N LEU A 378 10.21 2.46 -11.73
CA LEU A 378 11.57 2.87 -11.37
C LEU A 378 12.54 1.73 -11.62
N GLN A 379 13.77 2.05 -12.01
CA GLN A 379 14.88 1.13 -12.07
C GLN A 379 15.64 1.14 -10.74
N ARG A 380 15.63 0.00 -10.04
CA ARG A 380 16.48 -0.19 -8.86
C ARG A 380 17.93 -0.42 -9.27
N THR A 381 18.85 0.33 -8.67
CA THR A 381 20.28 0.23 -8.93
C THR A 381 21.04 0.20 -7.61
N ALA A 382 21.82 -0.86 -7.39
CA ALA A 382 22.77 -0.91 -6.28
C ALA A 382 24.01 -0.07 -6.64
N ILE A 383 24.35 0.88 -5.78
CA ILE A 383 25.56 1.68 -5.86
C ILE A 383 26.50 1.30 -4.73
N GLN A 384 27.80 1.35 -4.97
CA GLN A 384 28.83 1.02 -3.99
C GLN A 384 29.94 2.06 -4.04
N GLY A 385 30.54 2.36 -2.90
CA GLY A 385 31.59 3.36 -2.82
C GLY A 385 31.93 3.74 -1.39
N SER A 386 32.77 4.78 -1.25
CA SER A 386 33.03 5.37 0.04
C SER A 386 31.79 6.10 0.56
N PRO A 387 31.58 6.20 1.89
CA PRO A 387 30.47 6.97 2.46
C PRO A 387 30.38 8.39 1.90
N SER A 388 31.52 9.06 1.69
CA SER A 388 31.55 10.41 1.13
C SER A 388 31.05 10.47 -0.32
N MET A 389 31.41 9.48 -1.15
CA MET A 389 30.95 9.43 -2.53
C MET A 389 29.46 9.09 -2.60
N ILE A 390 29.00 8.15 -1.76
CA ILE A 390 27.59 7.82 -1.67
C ILE A 390 26.80 9.02 -1.16
N THR A 391 27.28 9.78 -0.17
CA THR A 391 26.65 11.04 0.25
C THR A 391 26.50 12.03 -0.89
N ALA A 392 27.54 12.21 -1.72
CA ALA A 392 27.49 13.11 -2.87
C ALA A 392 26.47 12.64 -3.93
N ILE A 393 26.36 11.33 -4.16
CA ILE A 393 25.39 10.75 -5.11
C ILE A 393 23.96 10.86 -4.58
N THR A 394 23.74 10.50 -3.32
CA THR A 394 22.39 10.36 -2.74
C THR A 394 21.84 11.67 -2.19
N ASN A 395 22.68 12.70 -2.02
CA ASN A 395 22.37 13.92 -1.29
C ASN A 395 21.80 13.65 0.12
N VAL A 396 22.30 12.58 0.75
CA VAL A 396 21.97 12.17 2.12
C VAL A 396 23.27 11.76 2.80
N TYR A 397 23.56 12.35 3.96
CA TYR A 397 24.77 12.05 4.69
C TYR A 397 24.81 10.59 5.11
N GLN A 398 25.94 9.93 4.83
CA GLN A 398 26.20 8.55 5.18
C GLN A 398 27.12 8.53 6.40
N GLN A 399 26.89 7.61 7.32
CA GLN A 399 27.78 7.45 8.47
C GLN A 399 29.22 7.19 8.00
N ASN A 400 30.20 7.81 8.68
CA ASN A 400 31.62 7.83 8.29
C ASN A 400 31.96 8.61 6.99
N ALA A 401 31.03 9.37 6.43
CA ALA A 401 31.37 10.36 5.40
C ALA A 401 32.21 11.50 5.99
N LYS A 402 32.92 12.23 5.13
CA LYS A 402 33.62 13.45 5.54
C LYS A 402 32.59 14.54 5.79
N GLY A 403 32.54 15.07 7.01
CA GLY A 403 31.73 16.24 7.36
C GLY A 403 32.31 17.55 6.83
N ILE A 404 31.48 18.58 6.82
CA ILE A 404 31.82 19.96 6.46
C ILE A 404 31.78 20.79 7.74
N THR A 405 32.94 21.13 8.27
CA THR A 405 33.06 22.04 9.41
C THR A 405 33.16 23.48 8.92
N GLY A 406 32.54 24.41 9.64
CA GLY A 406 32.60 25.84 9.35
C GLY A 406 32.42 26.67 10.61
N ASP A 407 32.60 27.99 10.49
CA ASP A 407 32.62 28.91 11.63
C ASP A 407 31.22 29.22 12.19
N ILE A 408 30.16 28.87 11.45
CA ILE A 408 28.77 29.14 11.81
C ILE A 408 28.10 27.84 12.29
N HIS A 409 27.58 27.87 13.52
CA HIS A 409 26.80 26.77 14.08
C HIS A 409 25.65 26.37 13.14
N PRO A 410 25.46 25.08 12.80
CA PRO A 410 24.46 24.65 11.81
C PRO A 410 23.03 25.15 12.09
N PHE A 411 22.59 25.22 13.35
CA PHE A 411 21.27 25.79 13.72
C PHE A 411 21.10 27.29 13.47
N ARG A 412 22.18 28.04 13.19
CA ARG A 412 22.08 29.46 12.79
C ARG A 412 21.86 29.64 11.29
N LYS A 413 21.96 28.56 10.51
CA LYS A 413 21.76 28.58 9.06
C LYS A 413 20.28 28.40 8.71
N PHE A 414 19.81 29.16 7.73
CA PHE A 414 18.48 28.91 7.15
C PHE A 414 18.48 27.62 6.32
N PHE A 415 17.29 27.12 5.98
CA PHE A 415 17.13 25.88 5.23
C PHE A 415 17.97 25.87 3.93
N GLU A 416 18.03 26.96 3.18
CA GLU A 416 18.79 27.05 1.92
C GLU A 416 20.31 27.06 2.12
N ASP A 417 20.79 27.60 3.24
CA ASP A 417 22.24 27.71 3.55
C ASP A 417 22.83 26.41 4.09
N LEU A 418 21.96 25.51 4.57
CA LEU A 418 22.39 24.20 5.07
C LEU A 418 22.84 23.32 3.92
N THR A 419 24.05 22.78 4.04
CA THR A 419 24.58 21.77 3.12
C THR A 419 24.54 20.40 3.80
N ILE A 420 24.18 19.36 3.04
CA ILE A 420 24.26 17.98 3.54
C ILE A 420 25.71 17.69 3.93
N GLY A 421 25.93 17.25 5.17
CA GLY A 421 27.25 17.09 5.77
C GLY A 421 27.73 18.27 6.62
N ASP A 422 27.02 19.40 6.67
CA ASP A 422 27.31 20.48 7.64
C ASP A 422 27.37 19.89 9.06
N GLN A 423 28.51 20.10 9.73
CA GLN A 423 28.86 19.34 10.92
C GLN A 423 29.36 20.24 12.05
N LEU A 424 28.85 19.97 13.24
CA LEU A 424 29.37 20.47 14.52
C LEU A 424 29.95 19.29 15.30
N VAL A 425 31.17 19.45 15.81
CA VAL A 425 31.73 18.58 16.84
C VAL A 425 31.74 19.40 18.12
N THR A 426 31.04 18.93 19.15
CA THR A 426 30.88 19.67 20.40
C THR A 426 32.09 19.50 21.30
N GLU A 427 32.18 20.35 22.31
CA GLU A 427 33.03 20.11 23.47
C GLU A 427 32.63 18.82 24.21
N LYS A 428 33.59 18.27 24.96
CA LYS A 428 33.39 17.09 25.81
C LYS A 428 32.69 17.47 27.12
N ARG A 429 31.77 16.61 27.57
CA ARG A 429 31.11 16.73 28.88
C ARG A 429 31.26 15.44 29.68
N MET A 430 31.78 15.55 30.89
CA MET A 430 31.88 14.42 31.81
C MET A 430 30.50 14.04 32.35
N ILE A 431 30.21 12.74 32.35
CA ILE A 431 29.04 12.17 32.99
C ILE A 431 29.45 11.70 34.39
N THR A 432 28.88 12.30 35.44
CA THR A 432 29.21 11.97 36.83
C THR A 432 28.14 11.09 37.46
N SER A 433 28.50 10.38 38.54
CA SER A 433 27.53 9.59 39.32
C SER A 433 26.41 10.48 39.87
N GLU A 434 26.74 11.68 40.34
CA GLU A 434 25.77 12.65 40.86
C GLU A 434 24.79 13.11 39.78
N LEU A 435 25.25 13.25 38.53
CA LEU A 435 24.36 13.62 37.42
C LEU A 435 23.37 12.49 37.09
N ILE A 436 23.79 11.24 37.24
CA ILE A 436 22.93 10.06 37.05
C ILE A 436 21.87 10.02 38.15
N ASP A 437 22.26 10.22 39.40
CA ASP A 437 21.33 10.27 40.54
C ASP A 437 20.33 11.42 40.38
N GLN A 438 20.81 12.63 40.04
CA GLN A 438 19.96 13.79 39.80
C GLN A 438 18.97 13.56 38.66
N PHE A 439 19.37 12.87 37.60
CA PHE A 439 18.47 12.55 36.51
C PHE A 439 17.47 11.46 36.89
N ALA A 440 17.87 10.47 37.68
CA ALA A 440 16.94 9.48 38.23
C ALA A 440 15.84 10.17 39.05
N ASP A 441 16.22 11.06 39.98
CA ASP A 441 15.28 11.83 40.79
C ASP A 441 14.38 12.74 39.93
N LEU A 442 14.94 13.42 38.93
CA LEU A 442 14.21 14.34 38.06
C LEU A 442 13.20 13.60 37.16
N SER A 443 13.62 12.48 36.56
CA SER A 443 12.81 11.72 35.60
C SER A 443 11.88 10.71 36.27
N GLY A 444 12.18 10.32 37.51
CA GLY A 444 11.55 9.20 38.21
C GLY A 444 12.08 7.83 37.77
N ASP A 445 13.06 7.77 36.85
CA ASP A 445 13.64 6.52 36.39
C ASP A 445 14.73 6.02 37.36
N HIS A 446 14.30 5.28 38.37
CA HIS A 446 15.15 4.57 39.32
C HIS A 446 15.38 3.10 38.90
N PHE A 447 15.54 2.83 37.61
CA PHE A 447 15.94 1.50 37.15
C PHE A 447 17.27 1.08 37.81
N TYR A 448 17.37 -0.20 38.23
CA TYR A 448 18.47 -0.69 39.06
C TYR A 448 19.86 -0.36 38.50
N ALA A 449 20.00 -0.34 37.17
CA ALA A 449 21.28 -0.08 36.53
C ALA A 449 21.79 1.36 36.74
N HIS A 450 20.90 2.27 37.13
CA HIS A 450 21.17 3.68 37.37
C HIS A 450 21.27 4.02 38.86
N ILE A 451 21.31 3.03 39.76
CA ILE A 451 21.45 3.24 41.21
C ILE A 451 22.83 2.76 41.65
N LYS A 452 23.49 3.57 42.48
CA LYS A 452 24.87 3.33 42.92
C LYS A 452 25.00 2.15 43.86
N GLU A 453 24.01 1.94 44.72
CA GLU A 453 23.98 0.89 45.74
C GLU A 453 23.47 -0.46 45.20
N THR A 454 23.14 -0.54 43.92
CA THR A 454 22.69 -1.79 43.30
C THR A 454 23.78 -2.86 43.39
N ASP A 455 23.38 -4.07 43.76
CA ASP A 455 24.21 -5.26 43.56
C ASP A 455 24.15 -5.66 42.08
N PHE A 456 25.28 -5.52 41.40
CA PHE A 456 25.42 -5.79 39.97
C PHE A 456 25.79 -7.25 39.66
N GLU A 457 25.85 -8.14 40.66
CA GLU A 457 26.03 -9.57 40.43
C GLU A 457 24.97 -10.12 39.46
N ASN A 458 25.40 -10.92 38.48
CA ASN A 458 24.57 -11.48 37.41
C ASN A 458 23.92 -10.44 36.47
N THR A 459 24.41 -9.20 36.45
CA THR A 459 24.05 -8.21 35.43
C THR A 459 25.15 -8.07 34.36
N MET A 460 24.88 -7.31 33.31
CA MET A 460 25.87 -6.97 32.27
C MET A 460 26.68 -5.70 32.59
N PHE A 461 26.48 -5.09 33.77
CA PHE A 461 27.10 -3.82 34.15
C PHE A 461 28.06 -4.03 35.33
N ASP A 462 29.19 -3.33 35.31
CA ASP A 462 30.18 -3.41 36.39
C ASP A 462 29.85 -2.49 37.58
N GLN A 463 29.03 -1.46 37.34
CA GLN A 463 28.62 -0.44 38.29
C GLN A 463 27.43 0.35 37.71
N GLN A 464 26.98 1.38 38.43
CA GLN A 464 26.00 2.35 37.96
C GLN A 464 26.37 2.86 36.56
N VAL A 465 25.40 2.84 35.63
CA VAL A 465 25.53 3.40 34.28
C VAL A 465 24.59 4.58 34.11
N ALA A 466 24.90 5.48 33.19
CA ALA A 466 24.03 6.61 32.89
C ALA A 466 22.78 6.17 32.12
N HIS A 467 21.64 6.84 32.37
CA HIS A 467 20.44 6.66 31.58
C HIS A 467 20.72 7.03 30.12
N GLY A 468 20.21 6.23 29.18
CA GLY A 468 20.23 6.62 27.77
C GLY A 468 19.58 7.99 27.55
N TYR A 469 18.46 8.26 28.23
CA TYR A 469 17.77 9.55 28.15
C TYR A 469 18.53 10.70 28.80
N LEU A 470 19.33 10.44 29.84
CA LEU A 470 20.28 11.42 30.36
C LEU A 470 21.32 11.76 29.30
N ILE A 471 21.92 10.75 28.67
CA ILE A 471 22.91 10.94 27.60
C ILE A 471 22.32 11.73 26.42
N MET A 472 21.08 11.44 26.03
CA MET A 472 20.37 12.21 25.00
C MET A 472 20.09 13.66 25.42
N SER A 473 19.71 13.88 26.68
CA SER A 473 19.48 15.23 27.22
C SER A 473 20.78 16.04 27.27
N VAL A 474 21.88 15.40 27.67
CA VAL A 474 23.23 15.97 27.63
C VAL A 474 23.63 16.28 26.19
N ALA A 475 23.39 15.37 25.25
CA ALA A 475 23.66 15.58 23.83
C ALA A 475 22.93 16.82 23.31
N ALA A 476 21.62 16.93 23.56
CA ALA A 476 20.83 18.10 23.18
C ALA A 476 21.38 19.39 23.79
N GLY A 477 21.76 19.37 25.08
CA GLY A 477 22.41 20.51 25.72
C GLY A 477 23.76 20.90 25.11
N LEU A 478 24.42 20.02 24.35
CA LEU A 478 25.71 20.28 23.70
C LEU A 478 25.57 20.79 22.26
N PHE A 479 24.61 20.30 21.47
CA PHE A 479 24.46 20.68 20.06
C PHE A 479 23.37 21.73 19.79
N VAL A 480 22.47 21.99 20.74
CA VAL A 480 21.42 23.00 20.54
C VAL A 480 21.99 24.39 20.85
N ASP A 481 22.00 25.27 19.85
CA ASP A 481 22.31 26.69 20.03
C ASP A 481 21.12 27.39 20.73
N SER A 482 21.17 27.48 22.06
CA SER A 482 19.98 27.71 22.91
C SER A 482 19.84 29.11 23.51
N TYR A 483 20.68 30.08 23.14
CA TYR A 483 20.70 31.39 23.81
C TYR A 483 20.11 32.54 22.99
N GLU A 484 19.93 32.36 21.68
CA GLU A 484 19.35 33.36 20.78
C GLU A 484 18.32 32.74 19.83
N LYS A 485 17.33 33.53 19.40
CA LYS A 485 16.39 33.10 18.38
C LYS A 485 17.13 32.88 17.05
N ASN A 486 17.00 31.70 16.48
CA ASN A 486 17.65 31.30 15.22
C ASN A 486 16.61 30.69 14.24
N PRO A 487 17.03 30.27 13.02
CA PRO A 487 16.12 29.68 12.03
C PRO A 487 15.48 28.34 12.42
N VAL A 488 15.95 27.67 13.47
CA VAL A 488 15.29 26.45 13.97
C VAL A 488 13.96 26.83 14.62
N LEU A 489 12.86 26.31 14.08
CA LEU A 489 11.51 26.58 14.56
C LEU A 489 11.08 25.60 15.64
N LEU A 490 11.38 24.32 15.42
CA LEU A 490 10.92 23.24 16.29
C LEU A 490 11.77 21.99 16.10
N ASN A 491 12.32 21.46 17.19
CA ASN A 491 12.80 20.09 17.24
C ASN A 491 11.64 19.21 17.75
N TYR A 492 11.06 18.36 16.90
CA TYR A 492 9.78 17.69 17.19
C TYR A 492 9.85 16.17 17.20
N GLY A 493 10.97 15.58 16.79
CA GLY A 493 11.04 14.13 16.60
C GLY A 493 12.45 13.58 16.68
N ILE A 494 12.52 12.31 17.04
CA ILE A 494 13.75 11.51 17.06
C ILE A 494 13.41 10.18 16.39
N ASP A 495 14.13 9.86 15.33
CA ASP A 495 14.07 8.59 14.63
C ASP A 495 15.28 7.72 15.01
N GLU A 496 15.10 6.41 15.06
CA GLU A 496 16.19 5.40 15.10
C GLU A 496 17.20 5.53 16.25
N LEU A 497 16.82 6.12 17.39
CA LEU A 497 17.73 6.24 18.54
C LEU A 497 18.16 4.86 19.07
N ARG A 498 19.47 4.63 19.14
CA ARG A 498 20.08 3.43 19.70
C ARG A 498 21.25 3.81 20.59
N PHE A 499 21.35 3.16 21.75
CA PHE A 499 22.54 3.21 22.61
C PHE A 499 23.33 1.92 22.39
N THR A 500 24.52 2.05 21.83
CA THR A 500 25.37 0.94 21.39
C THR A 500 26.30 0.44 22.50
N LYS A 501 26.55 1.28 23.51
CA LYS A 501 27.44 0.98 24.63
C LYS A 501 26.98 1.72 25.90
N PRO A 502 27.08 1.11 27.10
CA PRO A 502 26.85 1.82 28.35
C PRO A 502 27.87 2.95 28.56
N VAL A 503 27.40 4.06 29.13
CA VAL A 503 28.24 5.18 29.56
C VAL A 503 28.35 5.13 31.08
N TYR A 504 29.57 4.92 31.58
CA TYR A 504 29.85 4.84 33.01
C TYR A 504 30.23 6.22 33.59
N PRO A 505 29.99 6.45 34.89
CA PRO A 505 30.53 7.61 35.61
C PRO A 505 32.02 7.85 35.33
N GLY A 506 32.40 9.10 35.12
CA GLY A 506 33.76 9.52 34.76
C GLY A 506 34.06 9.52 33.26
N THR A 507 33.17 8.98 32.42
CA THR A 507 33.31 9.03 30.96
C THR A 507 32.96 10.43 30.45
N HIS A 508 33.78 11.01 29.57
CA HIS A 508 33.36 12.18 28.80
C HIS A 508 32.66 11.75 27.53
N VAL A 509 31.57 12.42 27.21
CA VAL A 509 30.86 12.28 25.95
C VAL A 509 30.96 13.57 25.13
N TYR A 510 31.05 13.44 23.82
CA TYR A 510 30.92 14.56 22.89
C TYR A 510 30.06 14.16 21.70
N ILE A 511 29.52 15.15 21.01
CA ILE A 511 28.54 14.94 19.94
C ILE A 511 29.14 15.35 18.61
N ARG A 512 28.94 14.51 17.60
CA ARG A 512 29.02 14.91 16.20
C ARG A 512 27.62 15.09 15.67
N PHE A 513 27.27 16.33 15.38
CA PHE A 513 25.95 16.74 14.94
C PHE A 513 26.02 17.15 13.46
N THR A 514 25.38 16.37 12.58
CA THR A 514 25.56 16.51 11.13
C THR A 514 24.23 16.66 10.40
N CYS A 515 24.14 17.61 9.47
CA CYS A 515 22.99 17.75 8.57
C CYS A 515 22.89 16.52 7.66
N LYS A 516 21.91 15.64 7.90
CA LYS A 516 21.76 14.34 7.22
C LYS A 516 20.96 14.42 5.94
N GLU A 517 19.79 15.05 6.00
CA GLU A 517 18.84 15.11 4.90
C GLU A 517 18.02 16.40 5.02
N LYS A 518 17.60 16.95 3.89
CA LYS A 518 16.75 18.14 3.80
C LYS A 518 15.52 17.82 2.97
N ILE A 519 14.34 18.06 3.53
CA ILE A 519 13.05 17.85 2.88
C ILE A 519 12.31 19.19 2.89
N ALA A 520 12.17 19.81 1.71
CA ALA A 520 11.38 21.04 1.57
C ALA A 520 9.89 20.72 1.79
N GLN A 521 9.16 21.60 2.48
CA GLN A 521 7.71 21.51 2.58
C GLN A 521 7.07 22.60 1.72
N GLU A 522 5.98 22.24 1.03
CA GLU A 522 5.13 23.24 0.40
C GLU A 522 4.44 24.10 1.47
N THR A 523 4.41 25.40 1.25
CA THR A 523 3.71 26.31 2.15
C THR A 523 2.22 26.11 1.93
N LYS A 524 1.50 25.60 2.93
CA LYS A 524 0.04 25.44 2.84
C LYS A 524 -0.62 26.81 2.69
N GLU A 525 -1.35 27.01 1.59
CA GLU A 525 -2.17 28.20 1.42
C GLU A 525 -3.38 28.16 2.36
N LYS A 526 -3.85 29.34 2.78
CA LYS A 526 -5.10 29.45 3.53
C LYS A 526 -6.26 29.09 2.59
N SER A 527 -6.96 28.00 2.87
CA SER A 527 -8.24 27.67 2.23
C SER A 527 -9.36 27.69 3.28
N ALA A 528 -10.61 27.81 2.82
CA ALA A 528 -11.78 27.84 3.69
C ALA A 528 -11.94 26.55 4.53
N ASP A 529 -11.32 25.45 4.09
CA ASP A 529 -11.44 24.12 4.70
C ASP A 529 -10.27 23.76 5.64
N ILE A 530 -9.30 24.66 5.82
CA ILE A 530 -8.12 24.44 6.66
C ILE A 530 -8.15 25.43 7.83
N GLU A 531 -8.34 24.91 9.04
CA GLU A 531 -8.23 25.71 10.27
C GLU A 531 -6.82 26.30 10.40
N TYR A 532 -6.74 27.62 10.60
CA TYR A 532 -5.46 28.30 10.75
C TYR A 532 -4.81 27.94 12.09
N VAL A 533 -3.67 27.25 12.03
CA VAL A 533 -2.78 27.03 13.18
C VAL A 533 -1.60 28.01 13.08
N LYS A 534 -1.24 28.63 14.22
CA LYS A 534 -0.13 29.60 14.31
C LYS A 534 1.17 28.99 13.75
N GLY A 535 1.81 29.67 12.79
CA GLY A 535 3.06 29.21 12.16
C GLY A 535 2.89 28.32 10.93
N MET A 536 1.65 28.14 10.43
CA MET A 536 1.38 27.52 9.13
C MET A 536 1.86 28.37 7.94
N ASP A 537 1.97 29.67 8.15
CA ASP A 537 2.35 30.68 7.16
C ASP A 537 3.86 30.91 7.05
N ILE A 538 4.65 30.29 7.94
CA ILE A 538 6.11 30.37 7.94
C ILE A 538 6.67 29.35 6.93
N PRO A 539 7.35 29.78 5.86
CA PRO A 539 8.05 28.90 4.94
C PRO A 539 9.13 28.10 5.69
N LYS A 540 9.10 26.78 5.55
CA LYS A 540 9.95 25.88 6.33
C LYS A 540 10.20 24.56 5.60
N GLY A 541 11.30 23.92 5.96
CA GLY A 541 11.59 22.53 5.59
C GLY A 541 11.88 21.69 6.81
N ILE A 542 11.85 20.37 6.64
CA ILE A 542 12.34 19.43 7.64
C ILE A 542 13.81 19.15 7.34
N VAL A 543 14.67 19.37 8.34
CA VAL A 543 16.06 18.94 8.31
C VAL A 543 16.20 17.76 9.26
N LYS A 544 16.68 16.64 8.73
CA LYS A 544 17.09 15.50 9.54
C LYS A 544 18.55 15.67 9.92
N TRP A 545 18.87 15.47 11.18
CA TRP A 545 20.22 15.59 11.71
C TRP A 545 20.69 14.28 12.28
N MET A 546 21.86 13.80 11.84
CA MET A 546 22.49 12.65 12.47
C MET A 546 23.25 13.11 13.70
N VAL A 547 22.89 12.51 14.84
CA VAL A 547 23.55 12.72 16.13
C VAL A 547 24.35 11.47 16.44
N GLU A 548 25.66 11.59 16.48
CA GLU A 548 26.54 10.53 16.94
C GLU A 548 27.16 10.96 18.27
N ILE A 549 27.03 10.09 19.28
CA ILE A 549 27.53 10.30 20.64
C ILE A 549 28.77 9.45 20.81
N PHE A 550 29.91 10.10 21.06
CA PHE A 550 31.20 9.44 21.21
C PHE A 550 31.69 9.49 22.65
N ASP A 551 32.42 8.46 23.08
CA ASP A 551 33.16 8.46 24.34
C ASP A 551 34.61 8.97 24.19
N ASP A 552 35.38 8.88 25.27
CA ASP A 552 36.79 9.27 25.30
C ASP A 552 37.73 8.48 24.38
N LYS A 553 37.28 7.32 23.87
CA LYS A 553 38.03 6.46 22.95
C LYS A 553 37.58 6.63 21.49
N ASP A 554 36.76 7.64 21.21
CA ASP A 554 36.12 7.86 19.91
C ASP A 554 35.23 6.68 19.47
N GLU A 555 34.72 5.92 20.43
CA GLU A 555 33.74 4.86 20.18
C GLU A 555 32.32 5.42 20.27
N ILE A 556 31.45 5.02 19.32
CA ILE A 556 30.04 5.44 19.34
C ILE A 556 29.33 4.74 20.50
N THR A 557 28.77 5.54 21.40
CA THR A 557 27.93 5.09 22.53
C THR A 557 26.44 5.24 22.24
N GLY A 558 26.08 6.12 21.30
CA GLY A 558 24.72 6.23 20.79
C GLY A 558 24.65 6.94 19.45
N VAL A 559 23.60 6.61 18.69
CA VAL A 559 23.30 7.23 17.41
C VAL A 559 21.79 7.44 17.28
N GLY A 560 21.38 8.55 16.68
CA GLY A 560 19.98 8.82 16.38
C GLY A 560 19.84 9.87 15.28
N THR A 561 18.63 10.00 14.74
CA THR A 561 18.29 11.04 13.78
C THR A 561 17.29 12.02 14.40
N ILE A 562 17.63 13.30 14.49
CA ILE A 562 16.72 14.34 14.99
C ILE A 562 15.96 14.99 13.83
N LEU A 563 14.65 15.19 14.00
CA LEU A 563 13.79 15.88 13.05
C LEU A 563 13.54 17.32 13.50
N THR A 564 13.99 18.28 12.69
CA THR A 564 13.89 19.70 13.01
C THR A 564 13.20 20.46 11.89
N MET A 565 12.19 21.27 12.22
CA MET A 565 11.63 22.27 11.31
C MET A 565 12.56 23.48 11.28
N VAL A 566 13.07 23.82 10.10
CA VAL A 566 13.97 24.95 9.89
C VAL A 566 13.33 25.93 8.92
N GLN A 567 13.38 27.21 9.28
CA GLN A 567 12.83 28.31 8.49
C GLN A 567 13.58 28.45 7.15
N MET A 568 12.84 28.72 6.09
CA MET A 568 13.34 29.11 4.77
C MET A 568 13.51 30.63 4.67
N LYS A 569 14.48 31.10 3.87
CA LYS A 569 14.76 32.54 3.71
C LYS A 569 13.61 33.32 3.07
N ASN A 570 12.90 32.72 2.12
CA ASN A 570 11.83 33.36 1.33
C ASN A 570 10.68 32.37 1.02
N LYS A 571 9.50 32.90 0.70
CA LYS A 571 8.42 32.12 0.07
C LYS A 571 8.89 31.73 -1.34
N ILE A 572 9.05 30.44 -1.61
CA ILE A 572 9.13 29.91 -2.97
C ILE A 572 7.74 29.99 -3.59
#